data_AF-A0A368FEN5-F1
#
_entry.id   AF-A0A368FEN5-F1
#
_cell.length_a   1.000
_cell.length_b   1.000
_cell.length_c   1.000
_cell.angle_alpha   90.00
_cell.angle_beta   90.00
_cell.angle_gamma   90.00
#
_symmetry.space_group_name_H-M   'P 1'
#
loop_
_entity.id
_entity.type
_entity.pdbx_description
1 polymer ?
#
loop_
_entity_poly.entity_id
_entity_poly.type
_entity_poly.pdbx_seq_one_letter_code
_entity_poly.pdbx_strand_id
1 'polypeptide(L)'
;MDVESILDERVDQYDLERFREAYETQCRRGSPSAIVTFNYGTALIRSTKQDVIEGVNLLEKLLREEPDDINKRDYVYFLAIANAHGLLGLAVIGGGALVLTGLVAALFSARR
;
A
#
# COMPACT_ATOMS: atom_id res chain seq x y z
N MET A 1 -3.48 -11.39 -16.21
CA MET A 1 -3.53 -11.41 -14.73
C MET A 1 -4.36 -10.21 -14.36
N ASP A 2 -5.64 -10.43 -14.09
CA ASP A 2 -6.60 -9.36 -13.81
C ASP A 2 -6.27 -8.74 -12.45
N VAL A 3 -6.33 -7.41 -12.38
CA VAL A 3 -6.02 -6.68 -11.14
C VAL A 3 -6.85 -7.26 -9.99
N GLU A 4 -8.14 -7.53 -10.22
CA GLU A 4 -9.04 -8.21 -9.27
C GLU A 4 -8.50 -9.55 -8.74
N SER A 5 -7.83 -10.37 -9.55
CA SER A 5 -7.29 -11.64 -9.09
C SER A 5 -6.06 -11.46 -8.18
N ILE A 6 -5.33 -10.36 -8.32
CA ILE A 6 -4.23 -9.98 -7.43
C ILE A 6 -4.79 -9.41 -6.13
N LEU A 7 -5.92 -8.70 -6.20
CA LEU A 7 -6.64 -8.16 -5.03
C LEU A 7 -7.29 -9.28 -4.20
N ASP A 8 -7.76 -10.35 -4.83
CA ASP A 8 -8.43 -11.48 -4.18
C ASP A 8 -7.45 -12.55 -3.65
N GLU A 9 -6.18 -12.47 -4.04
CA GLU A 9 -5.10 -13.26 -3.46
C GLU A 9 -4.77 -12.72 -2.07
N ARG A 10 -5.64 -13.06 -1.11
CA ARG A 10 -5.48 -12.77 0.31
C ARG A 10 -4.16 -13.33 0.81
N VAL A 11 -3.39 -12.49 1.48
CA VAL A 11 -2.24 -12.96 2.25
C VAL A 11 -2.76 -13.89 3.33
N ASP A 12 -2.15 -15.07 3.44
CA ASP A 12 -2.47 -16.02 4.49
C ASP A 12 -2.25 -15.35 5.86
N GLN A 13 -3.18 -15.55 6.80
CA GLN A 13 -3.11 -14.93 8.12
C GLN A 13 -1.80 -15.29 8.85
N TYR A 14 -1.25 -16.48 8.60
CA TYR A 14 0.04 -16.90 9.13
C TYR A 14 1.20 -16.03 8.60
N ASP A 15 1.19 -15.72 7.31
CA ASP A 15 2.22 -14.89 6.69
C ASP A 15 2.13 -13.44 7.18
N LEU A 16 0.91 -12.91 7.35
CA LEU A 16 0.70 -11.58 7.92
C LEU A 16 1.31 -11.46 9.32
N GLU A 17 1.07 -12.45 10.18
CA GLU A 17 1.61 -12.45 11.55
C GLU A 17 3.15 -12.52 11.53
N ARG A 18 3.71 -13.33 10.63
CA ARG A 18 5.16 -13.42 10.46
C ARG A 18 5.78 -12.09 10.02
N PHE A 19 5.14 -11.36 9.11
CA PHE A 19 5.60 -10.04 8.69
C PHE A 19 5.46 -9.01 9.82
N ARG A 20 4.37 -9.08 10.59
CA ARG A 20 4.17 -8.23 11.77
C ARG A 20 5.26 -8.45 12.81
N GLU A 21 5.52 -9.70 13.19
CA GLU A 21 6.54 -10.04 14.18
C GLU A 21 7.94 -9.56 13.73
N ALA A 22 8.27 -9.73 12.45
CA ALA A 22 9.53 -9.24 11.90
C ALA A 22 9.65 -7.71 11.97
N TYR A 23 8.57 -6.98 11.62
CA TYR A 23 8.52 -5.53 11.70
C TYR A 23 8.63 -5.02 13.14
N GLU A 24 7.84 -5.56 14.06
CA GLU A 24 7.88 -5.16 15.47
C GLU A 24 9.22 -5.46 16.12
N THR A 25 9.80 -6.62 15.83
CA THR A 25 11.11 -6.99 16.37
C THR A 25 12.19 -6.02 15.94
N GLN A 26 12.15 -5.54 14.69
CA GLN A 26 13.07 -4.50 14.24
C GLN A 26 12.75 -3.14 14.87
N CYS A 27 11.47 -2.76 15.00
CA CYS A 27 11.06 -1.54 15.69
C CYS A 27 11.56 -1.49 17.15
N ARG A 28 11.54 -2.63 17.86
CA ARG A 28 12.08 -2.73 19.23
C ARG A 28 13.60 -2.57 19.29
N ARG A 29 14.31 -2.91 18.20
CA ARG A 29 15.78 -2.83 18.10
C ARG A 29 16.26 -1.50 17.52
N GLY A 30 15.38 -0.70 16.93
CA GLY A 30 15.71 0.58 16.29
C GLY A 30 14.79 0.88 15.12
N SER A 31 15.30 1.57 14.10
CA SER A 31 14.53 1.82 12.88
C SER A 31 14.43 0.55 12.04
N PRO A 32 13.23 0.10 11.65
CA PRO A 32 13.07 -1.06 10.78
C PRO A 32 13.66 -0.77 9.40
N SER A 33 14.22 -1.81 8.78
CA SER A 33 14.73 -1.71 7.41
C SER A 33 13.60 -1.44 6.41
N ALA A 34 13.94 -0.79 5.29
CA ALA A 34 12.98 -0.49 4.23
C ALA A 34 12.30 -1.76 3.68
N ILE A 35 13.06 -2.85 3.53
CA ILE A 35 12.56 -4.14 3.04
C ILE A 35 11.51 -4.73 4.01
N VAL A 36 11.78 -4.73 5.31
CA VAL A 36 10.84 -5.30 6.30
C VAL A 36 9.59 -4.44 6.41
N THR A 37 9.74 -3.12 6.38
CA THR A 37 8.62 -2.16 6.37
C THR A 37 7.77 -2.34 5.11
N PHE A 38 8.40 -2.54 3.96
CA PHE A 38 7.71 -2.77 2.68
C PHE A 38 6.93 -4.09 2.68
N ASN A 39 7.54 -5.19 3.14
CA ASN A 39 6.87 -6.49 3.19
C ASN A 39 5.66 -6.47 4.13
N TYR A 40 5.80 -5.83 5.30
CA TYR A 40 4.67 -5.68 6.21
C TYR A 40 3.58 -4.77 5.65
N GLY A 41 3.94 -3.61 5.08
CA GLY A 41 2.97 -2.69 4.47
C GLY A 41 2.19 -3.29 3.30
N THR A 42 2.85 -4.06 2.43
CA THR A 42 2.20 -4.75 1.31
C THR A 42 1.30 -5.90 1.77
N ALA A 43 1.69 -6.60 2.85
CA ALA A 43 0.84 -7.61 3.47
C ALA A 43 -0.43 -7.00 4.08
N LEU A 44 -0.34 -5.86 4.76
CA LEU A 44 -1.47 -5.13 5.33
C LEU A 44 -2.47 -4.66 4.26
N ILE A 45 -1.97 -4.19 3.10
CA ILE A 45 -2.83 -3.77 1.99
C ILE A 45 -3.66 -4.93 1.44
N ARG A 46 -3.13 -6.16 1.54
CA ARG A 46 -3.77 -7.39 1.04
C ARG A 46 -4.56 -8.16 2.11
N SER A 47 -4.58 -7.71 3.38
CA SER A 47 -5.26 -8.42 4.48
C SER A 47 -6.72 -7.97 4.63
N THR A 48 -6.96 -6.85 5.31
CA THR A 48 -8.30 -6.35 5.64
C THR A 48 -8.41 -4.86 5.34
N LYS A 49 -9.64 -4.37 5.13
CA LYS A 49 -9.88 -2.95 4.83
C LYS A 49 -9.39 -2.01 5.95
N GLN A 50 -9.34 -2.47 7.20
CA GLN A 50 -8.84 -1.66 8.32
C GLN A 50 -7.32 -1.52 8.26
N ASP A 51 -6.64 -2.61 7.88
CA ASP A 51 -5.18 -2.70 7.78
C ASP A 51 -4.61 -1.91 6.59
N VAL A 52 -5.40 -1.71 5.53
CA VAL A 52 -4.98 -0.96 4.32
C VAL A 52 -4.45 0.43 4.68
N ILE A 53 -5.08 1.13 5.64
CA ILE A 53 -4.65 2.48 6.06
C ILE A 53 -3.26 2.43 6.69
N GLU A 54 -2.99 1.44 7.54
CA GLU A 54 -1.66 1.25 8.15
C GLU A 54 -0.62 0.92 7.08
N GLY A 55 -0.95 0.03 6.14
CA GLY A 55 -0.06 -0.33 5.04
C GLY A 55 0.29 0.86 4.14
N VAL A 56 -0.70 1.72 3.82
CA VAL A 56 -0.49 2.96 3.07
C VAL A 56 0.48 3.90 3.80
N ASN A 57 0.26 4.13 5.10
CA ASN A 57 1.13 5.02 5.89
C ASN A 57 2.58 4.53 5.91
N LEU A 58 2.80 3.22 6.01
CA LEU A 58 4.15 2.62 5.97
C LEU A 58 4.82 2.83 4.61
N LEU A 59 4.09 2.62 3.50
CA LEU A 59 4.64 2.84 2.16
C LEU A 59 4.89 4.31 1.85
N GLU A 60 4.02 5.23 2.30
CA GLU A 60 4.26 6.67 2.15
C GLU A 60 5.50 7.13 2.92
N LYS A 61 5.72 6.58 4.11
CA LYS A 61 6.92 6.85 4.90
C LYS A 61 8.17 6.42 4.13
N LEU A 62 8.19 5.19 3.59
CA LEU A 62 9.29 4.70 2.76
C LEU A 62 9.51 5.57 1.51
N LEU A 63 8.45 6.02 0.85
CA LEU A 63 8.54 6.88 -0.32
C LEU A 63 9.21 8.24 -0.02
N ARG A 64 9.03 8.76 1.19
CA ARG A 64 9.63 10.04 1.64
C ARG A 64 11.05 9.87 2.17
N GLU A 65 11.33 8.78 2.87
CA GLU A 65 12.60 8.56 3.56
C GLU A 65 13.66 7.88 2.68
N GLU A 66 13.27 7.05 1.72
CA GLU A 66 14.21 6.35 0.84
C GLU A 66 14.71 7.25 -0.30
N PRO A 67 16.03 7.49 -0.41
CA PRO A 67 16.58 8.34 -1.47
C PRO A 67 16.55 7.66 -2.84
N ASP A 68 16.63 6.32 -2.90
CA ASP A 68 16.75 5.55 -4.13
C ASP A 68 15.43 5.42 -4.90
N ASP A 69 15.42 5.92 -6.14
CA ASP A 69 14.23 5.91 -7.01
C ASP A 69 13.81 4.52 -7.49
N ILE A 70 14.70 3.53 -7.42
CA ILE A 70 14.44 2.15 -7.90
C ILE A 70 13.31 1.51 -7.09
N ASN A 71 13.31 1.67 -5.77
CA ASN A 71 12.31 1.07 -4.90
C ASN A 71 11.01 1.89 -4.84
N LYS A 72 11.07 3.18 -5.18
CA LYS A 72 9.90 4.08 -5.17
C LYS A 72 8.82 3.66 -6.16
N ARG A 73 9.20 3.10 -7.32
CA ARG A 73 8.22 2.59 -8.29
C ARG A 73 7.35 1.51 -7.67
N ASP A 74 7.95 0.60 -6.91
CA ASP A 74 7.23 -0.51 -6.30
C ASP A 74 6.35 0.00 -5.15
N TYR A 75 6.80 1.01 -4.39
CA TYR A 75 5.99 1.68 -3.37
C TYR A 75 4.75 2.35 -3.99
N VAL A 76 4.92 3.10 -5.08
CA VAL A 76 3.83 3.76 -5.80
C VAL A 76 2.86 2.74 -6.41
N TYR A 77 3.35 1.61 -6.91
CA TYR A 77 2.52 0.53 -7.42
C TYR A 77 1.58 -0.02 -6.33
N PHE A 78 2.11 -0.33 -5.15
CA PHE A 78 1.29 -0.83 -4.04
C PHE A 78 0.38 0.25 -3.40
N LEU A 79 0.79 1.52 -3.41
CA LEU A 79 -0.09 2.64 -3.03
C LEU A 79 -1.27 2.80 -4.00
N ALA A 80 -1.04 2.62 -5.30
CA ALA A 80 -2.10 2.62 -6.30
C ALA A 80 -3.07 1.44 -6.09
N ILE A 81 -2.54 0.26 -5.77
CA ILE A 81 -3.34 -0.92 -5.40
C ILE A 81 -4.17 -0.67 -4.14
N ALA A 82 -3.57 -0.11 -3.10
CA ALA A 82 -4.27 0.22 -1.86
C ALA A 82 -5.41 1.22 -2.09
N ASN A 83 -5.17 2.26 -2.90
CA ASN A 83 -6.20 3.20 -3.31
C ASN A 83 -7.31 2.52 -4.13
N ALA A 84 -6.98 1.57 -5.01
CA ALA A 84 -7.98 0.80 -5.73
C ALA A 84 -8.81 -0.09 -4.79
N HIS A 85 -8.19 -0.76 -3.81
CA HIS A 85 -8.89 -1.53 -2.76
C HIS A 85 -9.83 -0.67 -1.92
N GLY A 86 -9.36 0.50 -1.48
CA GLY A 86 -10.17 1.46 -0.72
C GLY A 86 -11.33 2.03 -1.54
N LEU A 87 -11.08 2.34 -2.82
CA LEU A 87 -12.07 2.85 -3.74
C LEU A 87 -13.16 1.82 -4.06
N LEU A 88 -12.80 0.57 -4.35
CA LEU A 88 -13.76 -0.51 -4.62
C LEU A 88 -14.59 -0.85 -3.37
N GLY A 89 -14.02 -0.67 -2.17
CA GLY A 89 -14.72 -0.86 -0.91
C GLY A 89 -15.79 0.18 -0.60
N LEU A 90 -15.70 1.39 -1.18
CA LEU A 90 -16.65 2.50 -1.03
C LEU A 90 -17.56 2.68 -2.25
N ALA A 91 -17.14 2.23 -3.43
CA ALA A 91 -17.89 2.38 -4.68
C ALA A 91 -19.20 1.58 -4.75
N VAL A 92 -19.43 0.64 -3.83
CA VAL A 92 -20.67 -0.16 -3.80
C VAL A 92 -21.86 0.60 -3.18
N ILE A 93 -21.66 1.76 -2.54
CA ILE A 93 -22.77 2.46 -1.85
C ILE A 93 -23.39 3.62 -2.66
N GLY A 94 -22.81 4.06 -3.78
CA GLY A 94 -23.56 4.97 -4.64
C GLY A 94 -22.77 5.67 -5.73
N GLY A 95 -22.96 5.23 -6.97
CA GLY A 95 -23.12 6.10 -8.15
C GLY A 95 -22.22 7.32 -8.32
N GLY A 96 -20.94 7.27 -7.96
CA GLY A 96 -20.03 8.42 -7.97
C GLY A 96 -18.70 8.14 -8.67
N ALA A 97 -18.72 8.00 -9.99
CA ALA A 97 -17.56 7.72 -10.84
C ALA A 97 -16.59 8.92 -11.03
N LEU A 98 -16.34 9.80 -10.04
CA LEU A 98 -15.74 11.11 -10.35
C LEU A 98 -14.65 11.67 -9.43
N VAL A 99 -13.92 10.89 -8.62
CA VAL A 99 -12.91 11.51 -7.73
C VAL A 99 -11.45 11.14 -8.05
N LEU A 100 -11.15 9.94 -8.56
CA LEU A 100 -9.74 9.53 -8.66
C LEU A 100 -9.03 9.80 -9.98
N THR A 101 -9.74 10.21 -11.05
CA THR A 101 -9.07 10.75 -12.24
C THR A 101 -8.44 12.12 -11.97
N GLY A 102 -8.98 12.89 -11.02
CA GLY A 102 -8.55 14.27 -10.75
C GLY A 102 -7.18 14.38 -10.09
N LEU A 103 -6.88 13.57 -9.08
CA LEU A 103 -5.63 13.71 -8.32
C LEU A 103 -4.41 13.19 -9.08
N VAL A 104 -4.56 12.08 -9.82
CA VAL A 104 -3.49 11.52 -10.65
C VAL A 104 -3.22 12.41 -11.88
N ALA A 105 -4.27 12.98 -12.48
CA ALA A 105 -4.10 13.96 -13.56
C ALA A 105 -3.47 15.27 -13.06
N ALA A 106 -3.82 15.75 -11.86
CA ALA A 106 -3.21 16.94 -11.26
C ALA A 106 -1.71 16.74 -10.97
N LEU A 107 -1.32 15.56 -10.48
CA LEU A 107 0.09 15.21 -10.27
C LEU A 107 0.87 15.07 -11.59
N PHE A 108 0.24 14.60 -12.66
CA PHE A 108 0.88 14.52 -13.99
C PHE A 108 0.95 15.88 -14.70
N SER A 109 -0.03 16.77 -14.49
CA SER A 109 -0.07 18.11 -15.10
C SER A 109 0.87 19.12 -14.44
N ALA A 110 1.30 18.88 -13.20
CA ALA A 110 2.24 19.75 -12.49
C ALA A 110 3.72 19.54 -12.90
N ARG A 111 4.01 18.57 -13.78
CA ARG A 111 5.38 18.22 -14.20
C ARG A 111 5.68 18.55 -15.67
N ARG A 112 4.96 19.50 -16.27
CA ARG A 112 5.23 20.00 -17.63
C ARG A 112 5.67 21.46 -17.63
#